data_AF-W2QBW8-F1
#
_entry.id   AF-W2QBW8-F1
#
_cell.length_a   1.000
_cell.length_b   1.000
_cell.length_c   1.000
_cell.angle_alpha   90.00
_cell.angle_beta   90.00
_cell.angle_gamma   90.00
#
_symmetry.space_group_name_H-M   'P 1'
#
loop_
_entity.id
_entity.type
_entity.pdbx_description
1 polymer ?
#
loop_
_entity_poly.entity_id
_entity_poly.type
_entity_poly.pdbx_seq_one_letter_code
_entity_poly.pdbx_strand_id
1 'polypeptide(L)'
;MSYDEEVNGEAEMEALLIDPVACVLEGKYSKQHQAEDDVTQSLIQSCMNGTNNPDYRIQNMMGARLLAFQKRVVIPMALRQELVECYHTQLIQPGPKRQFNTMKSIFLLVRNDEKHCGVH
;
A
#
# COMPACT_ATOMS: atom_id res chain seq x y z
N MET A 1 -14.74 -46.02 -39.81
CA MET A 1 -15.82 -45.14 -39.35
C MET A 1 -15.19 -44.15 -38.37
N SER A 2 -14.97 -42.95 -38.89
CA SER A 2 -14.50 -41.74 -38.22
C SER A 2 -15.61 -41.16 -37.36
N TYR A 3 -15.29 -40.66 -36.17
CA TYR A 3 -15.81 -39.39 -35.64
C TYR A 3 -14.75 -38.80 -34.73
N ASP A 4 -14.00 -37.84 -35.28
CA ASP A 4 -13.37 -36.76 -34.55
C ASP A 4 -14.48 -35.92 -33.88
N GLU A 5 -14.31 -35.59 -32.60
CA GLU A 5 -14.97 -34.44 -32.00
C GLU A 5 -13.94 -33.71 -31.15
N GLU A 6 -13.29 -32.75 -31.80
CA GLU A 6 -12.56 -31.67 -31.16
C GLU A 6 -13.54 -30.86 -30.32
N VAL A 7 -13.53 -31.06 -29.00
CA VAL A 7 -14.20 -30.12 -28.10
C VAL A 7 -13.28 -28.91 -27.95
N ASN A 8 -13.45 -27.98 -28.88
CA ASN A 8 -12.98 -26.61 -28.79
C ASN A 8 -13.67 -25.92 -27.60
N GLY A 9 -13.14 -26.13 -26.41
CA GLY A 9 -13.51 -25.42 -25.20
C GLY A 9 -12.64 -24.18 -25.04
N GLU A 10 -12.73 -23.24 -25.98
CA GLU A 10 -12.40 -21.84 -25.73
C GLU A 10 -13.38 -21.34 -24.66
N ALA A 11 -13.14 -21.76 -23.41
CA ALA A 11 -13.77 -21.18 -22.25
C ALA A 11 -13.31 -19.73 -22.25
N GLU A 12 -14.23 -18.88 -22.68
CA GLU A 12 -14.15 -17.43 -22.63
C GLU A 12 -13.40 -17.05 -21.37
N MET A 13 -12.17 -16.57 -21.56
CA MET A 13 -11.39 -15.94 -20.51
C MET A 13 -12.07 -14.59 -20.30
N GLU A 14 -13.27 -14.62 -19.74
CA GLU A 14 -13.99 -13.47 -19.26
C GLU A 14 -13.07 -12.89 -18.20
N ALA A 15 -12.25 -11.93 -18.64
CA ALA A 15 -11.42 -11.15 -17.78
C ALA A 15 -12.42 -10.43 -16.89
N LEU A 16 -12.71 -11.05 -15.73
CA LEU A 16 -13.47 -10.46 -14.67
C LEU A 16 -12.84 -9.10 -14.46
N LEU A 17 -13.52 -8.08 -14.97
CA LEU A 17 -13.28 -6.70 -14.65
C LEU A 17 -13.68 -6.59 -13.19
N ILE A 18 -12.76 -7.04 -12.34
CA ILE A 18 -12.81 -6.79 -10.92
C ILE A 18 -12.61 -5.29 -10.86
N ASP A 19 -13.71 -4.56 -10.71
CA ASP A 19 -13.67 -3.16 -10.31
C ASP A 19 -12.67 -3.09 -9.16
N PRO A 20 -11.68 -2.17 -9.21
CA PRO A 20 -10.68 -2.09 -8.18
C PRO A 20 -11.40 -1.93 -6.85
N VAL A 21 -11.45 -3.02 -6.07
CA VAL A 21 -12.02 -2.99 -4.74
C VAL A 21 -11.16 -1.98 -4.01
N ALA A 22 -11.77 -0.86 -3.65
CA ALA A 22 -11.10 0.15 -2.87
C ALA A 22 -10.69 -0.54 -1.57
N CYS A 23 -9.40 -0.81 -1.42
CA CYS A 23 -8.83 -1.19 -0.14
C CYS A 23 -8.95 0.00 0.79
N VAL A 24 -10.12 0.11 1.43
CA VAL A 24 -10.42 1.10 2.44
C VAL A 24 -9.79 0.66 3.74
N LEU A 25 -8.45 0.63 3.78
CA LEU A 25 -7.79 0.93 5.03
C LEU A 25 -8.10 2.41 5.28
N GLU A 26 -8.97 2.70 6.24
CA GLU A 26 -9.38 4.08 6.48
C GLU A 26 -8.16 4.93 6.85
N GLY A 27 -8.05 6.14 6.29
CA GLY A 27 -6.95 7.03 6.63
C GLY A 27 -6.89 7.35 8.13
N LYS A 28 -8.02 7.28 8.84
CA LYS A 28 -8.05 7.40 10.32
C LYS A 28 -7.26 6.29 11.02
N TYR A 29 -7.37 5.07 10.52
CA TYR A 29 -6.65 3.92 11.06
C TYR A 29 -5.15 4.03 10.79
N SER A 30 -4.77 4.41 9.56
CA SER A 30 -3.37 4.71 9.23
C SER A 30 -2.80 5.83 10.08
N LYS A 31 -3.60 6.86 10.37
CA LYS A 31 -3.21 7.99 11.23
C LYS A 31 -2.95 7.55 12.67
N GLN A 32 -3.79 6.66 13.21
CA GLN A 32 -3.60 6.12 14.55
C GLN A 32 -2.28 5.35 14.64
N HIS A 33 -2.02 4.44 13.70
CA HIS A 33 -0.77 3.70 13.67
C HIS A 33 0.45 4.62 13.49
N GLN A 34 0.35 5.70 12.70
CA GLN A 34 1.41 6.70 12.61
C GLN A 34 1.60 7.50 13.90
N ALA A 35 0.56 7.60 14.73
CA ALA A 35 0.66 8.29 16.00
C ALA A 35 1.34 7.42 17.07
N GLU A 36 1.23 6.11 16.96
CA GLU A 36 1.74 5.11 17.91
C GLU A 36 3.15 4.60 17.55
N ASP A 37 3.62 4.83 16.32
CA ASP A 37 4.93 4.38 15.84
C ASP A 37 6.00 5.49 15.97
N ASP A 38 7.03 5.20 16.78
CA ASP A 38 8.12 6.12 17.11
C ASP A 38 8.86 6.68 15.89
N VAL A 39 9.06 5.86 14.84
CA VAL A 39 9.77 6.27 13.62
C VAL A 39 8.94 7.30 12.86
N THR A 40 7.65 7.01 12.68
CA THR A 40 6.75 7.94 12.01
C THR A 40 6.51 9.23 12.80
N GLN A 41 6.43 9.16 14.13
CA GLN A 41 6.37 10.33 15.00
C GLN A 41 7.61 11.22 14.86
N SER A 42 8.80 10.61 14.84
CA SER A 42 10.06 11.34 14.63
C SER A 42 10.06 12.08 13.28
N LEU A 43 9.64 11.41 12.20
CA LEU A 43 9.53 12.02 10.87
C LEU A 43 8.47 13.14 10.82
N ILE A 44 7.33 12.97 11.48
CA ILE A 44 6.30 14.00 11.62
C ILE A 44 6.86 15.23 12.32
N GLN A 45 7.60 15.04 13.42
CA GLN A 45 8.20 16.14 14.15
C GLN A 45 9.27 16.86 13.32
N SER A 46 10.11 16.13 12.58
CA SER A 46 11.06 16.73 11.62
C SER A 46 10.35 17.54 10.53
N CYS A 47 9.20 17.05 10.04
CA CYS A 47 8.37 17.79 9.08
C CYS A 47 7.83 19.10 9.67
N MET A 48 7.36 19.07 10.92
CA MET A 48 6.85 20.25 11.61
C MET A 48 7.97 21.27 11.91
N ASN A 49 9.18 20.79 12.17
CA ASN A 49 10.34 21.62 12.46
C ASN A 49 11.07 22.13 11.21
N GLY A 50 10.69 21.66 10.01
CA GLY A 50 11.34 22.03 8.74
C GLY A 50 12.75 21.45 8.56
N THR A 51 13.09 20.39 9.30
CA THR A 51 14.41 19.73 9.25
C THR A 51 14.39 18.38 8.53
N ASN A 52 13.25 18.01 7.95
CA ASN A 52 13.07 16.76 7.24
C ASN A 52 13.60 16.80 5.80
N ASN A 53 13.80 15.61 5.23
CA ASN A 53 13.91 15.45 3.78
C ASN A 53 12.61 15.97 3.11
N PRO A 54 12.69 16.86 2.09
CA PRO A 54 11.53 17.52 1.46
C PRO A 54 10.55 16.58 0.75
N ASP A 55 10.95 15.33 0.53
CA ASP A 55 10.10 14.27 -0.01
C ASP A 55 9.09 13.76 1.02
N TYR A 56 9.39 13.87 2.32
CA TYR A 56 8.44 13.65 3.40
C TYR A 56 7.55 14.87 3.60
N ARG A 57 6.24 14.66 3.65
CA ARG A 57 5.25 15.72 3.87
C ARG A 57 4.07 15.19 4.67
N ILE A 58 3.49 16.07 5.50
CA ILE A 58 2.18 15.83 6.10
C ILE A 58 1.13 16.37 5.14
N GLN A 59 0.27 15.51 4.61
CA GLN A 59 -0.74 15.89 3.63
C GLN A 59 -2.06 15.14 3.82
N ASN A 60 -3.14 15.69 3.27
CA ASN A 60 -4.45 15.03 3.29
C ASN A 60 -4.45 13.89 2.28
N MET A 61 -4.49 12.65 2.76
CA MET A 61 -4.61 11.42 1.97
C MET A 61 -5.61 10.49 2.63
N MET A 62 -6.41 9.78 1.83
CA MET A 62 -7.35 8.77 2.34
C MET A 62 -8.30 9.33 3.43
N GLY A 63 -8.67 10.61 3.32
CA GLY A 63 -9.55 11.30 4.28
C GLY A 63 -8.89 11.71 5.61
N ALA A 64 -7.56 11.59 5.75
CA ALA A 64 -6.84 11.97 6.97
C ALA A 64 -5.54 12.74 6.67
N ARG A 65 -5.06 13.52 7.65
CA ARG A 65 -3.69 14.10 7.62
C ARG A 65 -2.70 12.99 7.95
N LEU A 66 -1.94 12.57 6.95
CA LEU A 66 -0.99 11.46 7.03
C LEU A 66 0.41 11.93 6.66
N LEU A 67 1.41 11.30 7.28
CA LEU A 67 2.78 11.34 6.80
C LEU A 67 2.85 10.59 5.47
N ALA A 68 3.43 11.23 4.46
CA ALA A 68 3.60 10.69 3.13
C ALA A 68 5.03 10.95 2.62
N PHE A 69 5.53 10.04 1.80
CA PHE A 69 6.78 10.17 1.07
C PHE A 69 6.49 10.13 -0.44
N GLN A 70 6.81 11.19 -1.18
CA GLN A 70 6.57 11.26 -2.63
C GLN A 70 5.14 10.84 -3.02
N LYS A 71 4.13 11.40 -2.35
CA LYS A 71 2.69 11.08 -2.53
C LYS A 71 2.25 9.65 -2.18
N ARG A 72 3.08 8.88 -1.46
CA ARG A 72 2.72 7.57 -0.91
C ARG A 72 2.56 7.66 0.59
N VAL A 73 1.53 7.05 1.15
CA VAL A 73 1.30 7.00 2.59
C VAL A 73 2.41 6.16 3.23
N VAL A 74 3.04 6.70 4.26
CA VAL A 74 4.00 5.97 5.09
C VAL A 74 3.23 4.98 5.97
N ILE A 75 3.54 3.69 5.85
CA ILE A 75 2.89 2.64 6.62
C ILE A 75 3.82 2.14 7.73
N PRO A 76 3.43 2.36 9.00
CA PRO A 76 4.11 1.82 10.18
C PRO A 76 4.24 0.30 10.12
N MET A 77 5.25 -0.24 10.79
CA MET A 77 5.51 -1.68 10.77
C MET A 77 4.34 -2.52 11.29
N ALA A 78 3.66 -2.05 12.34
CA ALA A 78 2.51 -2.72 12.94
C ALA A 78 1.34 -2.89 11.96
N LEU A 79 1.17 -1.96 11.02
CA LEU A 79 0.07 -1.95 10.06
C LEU A 79 0.35 -2.78 8.79
N ARG A 80 1.60 -3.19 8.56
CA ARG A 80 2.00 -3.82 7.30
C ARG A 80 1.29 -5.13 7.02
N GLN A 81 1.20 -5.99 8.01
CA GLN A 81 0.63 -7.33 7.86
C GLN A 81 -0.86 -7.22 7.50
N GLU A 82 -1.60 -6.41 8.25
CA GLU A 82 -3.01 -6.16 8.02
C GLU A 82 -3.27 -5.52 6.65
N LEU A 83 -2.42 -4.57 6.24
CA LEU A 83 -2.48 -3.99 4.90
C LEU A 83 -2.28 -5.05 3.79
N VAL A 84 -1.29 -5.93 3.95
CA VAL A 84 -1.05 -7.03 3.00
C VAL A 84 -2.24 -7.97 2.96
N GLU A 85 -2.76 -8.40 4.11
CA GLU A 85 -3.91 -9.31 4.20
C GLU A 85 -5.19 -8.72 3.60
N CYS A 86 -5.43 -7.43 3.85
CA CYS A 86 -6.55 -6.70 3.27
C CYS A 86 -6.48 -6.68 1.74
N TYR A 87 -5.31 -6.35 1.17
CA TYR A 87 -5.09 -6.40 -0.28
C TYR A 87 -5.17 -7.82 -0.85
N HIS A 88 -4.70 -8.83 -0.12
CA HIS A 88 -4.78 -10.22 -0.54
C HIS A 88 -6.24 -10.67 -0.67
N THR A 89 -7.06 -10.32 0.32
CA THR A 89 -8.48 -10.69 0.36
C THR A 89 -9.28 -9.93 -0.69
N GLN A 90 -9.05 -8.62 -0.81
CA GLN A 90 -9.86 -7.75 -1.67
C GLN A 90 -9.56 -7.85 -3.15
N LEU A 91 -8.33 -8.21 -3.53
CA LEU A 91 -7.94 -8.41 -4.93
C LEU A 91 -8.14 -9.86 -5.41
N ILE A 92 -8.94 -10.66 -4.70
CA ILE A 92 -9.20 -12.08 -5.00
C ILE A 92 -7.89 -12.88 -5.08
N GLN A 93 -7.10 -12.84 -4.01
CA GLN A 93 -5.84 -13.57 -3.86
C GLN A 93 -4.87 -13.35 -5.03
N PRO A 94 -4.49 -12.09 -5.31
CA PRO A 94 -3.53 -11.81 -6.36
C PRO A 94 -2.21 -12.50 -6.07
N GLY A 95 -1.53 -13.01 -7.11
CA GLY A 95 -0.16 -13.47 -6.95
C GLY A 95 0.74 -12.37 -6.37
N PRO A 96 1.82 -12.71 -5.63
CA PRO A 96 2.62 -11.75 -4.85
C PRO A 96 3.11 -10.52 -5.64
N LYS A 97 3.48 -10.71 -6.92
CA LYS A 97 3.94 -9.64 -7.81
C LYS A 97 2.84 -8.62 -8.12
N ARG A 98 1.61 -9.08 -8.37
CA ARG A 98 0.47 -8.21 -8.67
C ARG A 98 0.08 -7.42 -7.43
N GLN A 99 0.04 -8.08 -6.27
CA GLN A 99 -0.23 -7.45 -4.98
C GLN A 99 0.78 -6.33 -4.67
N PHE A 100 2.08 -6.63 -4.74
CA PHE A 100 3.14 -5.66 -4.49
C PHE A 100 3.07 -4.45 -5.45
N ASN A 101 2.82 -4.70 -6.74
CA ASN A 101 2.74 -3.63 -7.73
C ASN A 101 1.55 -2.69 -7.49
N THR A 102 0.43 -3.20 -7.00
CA THR A 102 -0.71 -2.35 -6.61
C THR A 102 -0.35 -1.54 -5.36
N MET A 103 0.16 -2.18 -4.32
CA MET A 103 0.44 -1.54 -3.03
C MET A 103 1.52 -0.45 -3.13
N LYS A 104 2.62 -0.69 -3.87
CA LYS A 104 3.76 0.24 -3.95
C LYS A 104 3.43 1.60 -4.58
N SER A 105 2.31 1.68 -5.31
CA SER A 105 1.85 2.92 -5.94
C SER A 105 1.22 3.89 -4.94
N ILE A 106 0.70 3.36 -3.82
CA ILE A 106 -0.04 4.11 -2.80
C ILE A 106 0.74 4.16 -1.48
N PHE A 107 1.52 3.12 -1.16
CA PHE A 107 2.14 2.96 0.15
C PHE A 107 3.67 2.86 0.10
N LEU A 108 4.32 3.48 1.09
CA LEU A 108 5.72 3.27 1.41
C LEU A 108 5.83 2.47 2.72
N LEU A 109 6.51 1.33 2.66
CA LEU A 109 6.78 0.48 3.82
C LEU A 109 8.12 0.87 4.44
N VAL A 110 8.11 1.63 5.54
CA VAL A 110 9.32 2.22 6.18
C VAL A 110 10.09 1.19 7.01
N ARG A 111 11.34 0.90 6.67
CA ARG A 111 12.17 -0.11 7.37
C ARG A 111 12.72 0.47 8.68
N ASN A 112 12.85 -0.36 9.72
CA ASN A 112 13.44 0.04 11.00
C ASN A 112 14.89 0.57 10.88
N ASP A 113 15.59 0.22 9.80
CA ASP A 113 16.95 0.71 9.52
C ASP A 113 16.99 2.19 9.04
N GLU A 114 15.84 2.79 8.71
CA GLU A 114 15.76 4.19 8.24
C GLU A 114 15.89 5.24 9.34
N LYS A 115 16.24 4.84 10.58
CA LYS A 115 16.67 5.77 11.64
C LYS A 115 17.90 6.62 11.24
N HIS A 116 18.57 6.30 10.13
CA HIS A 116 19.81 6.93 9.68
C HIS A 116 19.80 7.47 8.24
N CYS A 117 18.65 7.55 7.55
CA CYS A 117 18.65 8.20 6.22
C CYS A 117 18.49 9.73 6.33
N GLY A 118 19.39 10.33 7.11
CA GLY A 118 19.85 11.69 6.94
C GLY A 118 21.27 11.63 6.42
N VAL A 119 21.55 12.39 5.36
CA VAL A 119 22.86 12.59 4.71
C VAL A 119 23.23 11.52 3.67
N HIS A 120 22.98 11.83 2.40
CA HIS A 120 24.04 12.18 1.45
C HIS A 120 23.48 12.96 0.26
#